data_AF-A0A8J7VQS0-F1
#
_entry.id   AF-A0A8J7VQS0-F1
#
_cell.length_a   1.000
_cell.length_b   1.000
_cell.length_c   1.000
_cell.angle_alpha   90.00
_cell.angle_beta   90.00
_cell.angle_gamma   90.00
#
_symmetry.space_group_name_H-M   'P 1'
#
loop_
_entity.id
_entity.type
_entity.pdbx_description
1 polymer ?
#
loop_
_entity_poly.entity_id
_entity_poly.type
_entity_poly.pdbx_seq_one_letter_code
_entity_poly.pdbx_strand_id
1 'polypeptide(L)'
;DTVNTRIWCVIDLKTGAIIRARNPRDAVDPDVTHWLDPDTPLPGYVLPHWEQALANVLRAHQSFPAHGILGWDVFLTEEGALINEVNENPGHVYQAAAGHGLLTPELSAIYARALDYAQST
;
A
#
# COMPACT_ATOMS: atom_id res chain seq x y z
N ASP A 1 16.44 -12.58 -15.28
CA ASP A 1 16.17 -11.28 -15.90
C ASP A 1 15.38 -10.44 -14.90
N THR A 2 16.04 -9.50 -14.23
CA THR A 2 15.50 -8.74 -13.09
C THR A 2 14.46 -7.71 -13.50
N VAL A 3 14.45 -7.28 -14.77
CA VAL A 3 13.50 -6.29 -15.30
C VAL A 3 12.05 -6.80 -15.26
N ASN A 4 11.85 -8.12 -15.30
CA ASN A 4 10.53 -8.74 -15.27
C ASN A 4 10.06 -9.17 -13.88
N THR A 5 10.89 -9.00 -12.84
CA THR A 5 10.53 -9.37 -11.48
C THR A 5 9.74 -8.26 -10.82
N ARG A 6 8.45 -8.53 -10.55
CA ARG A 6 7.61 -7.65 -9.72
C ARG A 6 8.05 -7.75 -8.26
N ILE A 7 8.12 -6.62 -7.59
CA ILE A 7 8.35 -6.54 -6.14
C ILE A 7 7.23 -5.76 -5.47
N TRP A 8 6.93 -6.10 -4.22
CA TRP A 8 6.06 -5.30 -3.34
C TRP A 8 6.85 -4.81 -2.13
N CYS A 9 6.63 -3.55 -1.77
CA CYS A 9 7.29 -2.90 -0.65
C CYS A 9 6.32 -2.67 0.51
N VAL A 10 6.81 -2.87 1.73
CA VAL A 10 6.16 -2.39 2.95
C VAL A 10 6.73 -1.01 3.24
N ILE A 11 5.85 -0.04 3.45
CA ILE A 11 6.22 1.34 3.73
C ILE A 11 5.81 1.66 5.16
N ASP A 12 6.70 2.30 5.90
CA ASP A 12 6.37 2.91 7.19
C ASP A 12 5.41 4.08 6.95
N LEU A 13 4.16 3.93 7.39
CA LEU A 13 3.12 4.94 7.13
C LEU A 13 3.45 6.31 7.73
N LYS A 14 4.25 6.36 8.80
CA LYS A 14 4.59 7.62 9.47
C LYS A 14 5.69 8.38 8.75
N THR A 15 6.68 7.68 8.21
CA THR A 15 7.90 8.28 7.67
C THR A 15 7.98 8.23 6.15
N GLY A 16 7.23 7.35 5.50
CA GLY A 16 7.35 7.08 4.06
C GLY A 16 8.57 6.26 3.70
N ALA A 17 9.33 5.77 4.68
CA ALA A 17 10.48 4.91 4.45
C ALA A 17 10.03 3.50 4.04
N ILE A 18 10.66 2.94 3.02
CA ILE A 18 10.50 1.52 2.70
C ILE A 18 11.15 0.70 3.82
N ILE A 19 10.37 -0.17 4.46
CA ILE A 19 10.84 -1.09 5.51
C ILE A 19 11.47 -2.33 4.87
N ARG A 20 10.80 -2.87 3.85
CA ARG A 20 11.14 -4.17 3.24
C ARG A 20 10.56 -4.27 1.84
N ALA A 21 11.26 -4.93 0.93
CA ALA A 21 10.76 -5.29 -0.39
C ALA A 21 10.86 -6.80 -0.63
N ARG A 22 9.88 -7.40 -1.32
CA ARG A 22 9.81 -8.85 -1.57
C ARG A 22 9.25 -9.18 -2.93
N ASN A 23 9.61 -10.36 -3.44
CA ASN A 23 8.90 -10.99 -4.54
C ASN A 23 7.52 -11.47 -4.03
N PRO A 24 6.39 -10.98 -4.59
CA PRO A 24 5.08 -11.35 -4.09
C PRO A 24 4.63 -12.75 -4.53
N ARG A 25 5.36 -13.40 -5.45
CA ARG A 25 5.02 -14.74 -5.97
C ARG A 25 5.60 -15.87 -5.14
N ASP A 26 6.65 -15.60 -4.37
CA ASP A 26 7.33 -16.62 -3.57
C ASP A 26 7.63 -16.08 -2.18
N ALA A 27 6.97 -16.66 -1.18
CA ALA A 27 7.09 -16.23 0.21
C ALA A 27 8.39 -16.70 0.89
N VAL A 28 9.13 -17.65 0.29
CA VAL A 28 10.41 -18.12 0.83
C VAL A 28 11.62 -17.38 0.26
N ASP A 29 11.43 -16.60 -0.80
CA ASP A 29 12.48 -15.76 -1.36
C ASP A 29 13.01 -14.79 -0.31
N PRO A 30 14.33 -14.54 -0.28
CA PRO A 30 14.90 -13.52 0.59
C PRO A 30 14.39 -12.14 0.21
N ASP A 31 14.45 -11.21 1.17
CA ASP A 31 14.09 -9.81 0.94
C ASP A 31 14.97 -9.21 -0.17
N VAL A 32 14.34 -8.40 -1.01
CA VAL A 32 14.98 -7.67 -2.10
C VAL A 32 15.55 -6.37 -1.55
N THR A 33 16.85 -6.15 -1.76
CA THR A 33 17.53 -4.93 -1.27
C THR A 33 17.69 -3.86 -2.35
N HIS A 34 17.72 -4.24 -3.63
CA HIS A 34 17.86 -3.34 -4.80
C HIS A 34 16.98 -3.86 -5.95
N TRP A 35 16.58 -2.99 -6.88
CA TRP A 35 15.68 -3.37 -7.97
C TRP A 35 16.17 -2.86 -9.33
N LEU A 36 15.41 -2.00 -10.01
CA LEU A 36 15.78 -1.45 -11.32
C LEU A 36 16.94 -0.45 -11.22
N ASP A 37 17.01 0.28 -10.12
CA ASP A 37 18.19 1.03 -9.73
C ASP A 37 19.08 0.12 -8.86
N PRO A 38 20.24 -0.33 -9.36
CA PRO A 38 21.14 -1.21 -8.63
C PRO A 38 21.95 -0.49 -7.55
N ASP A 39 22.03 0.85 -7.59
CA ASP A 39 22.88 1.64 -6.70
C ASP A 39 22.11 2.20 -5.50
N THR A 40 20.78 2.22 -5.58
CA THR A 40 19.91 2.72 -4.51
C THR A 40 19.28 1.57 -3.71
N PRO A 41 19.62 1.42 -2.42
CA PRO A 41 18.96 0.46 -1.55
C PRO A 41 17.48 0.81 -1.35
N LEU A 42 16.61 -0.20 -1.39
CA LEU A 42 15.19 -0.03 -1.08
C LEU A 42 14.96 0.20 0.43
N PRO A 43 15.44 -0.65 1.36
CA PRO A 43 15.18 -0.42 2.78
C PRO A 43 15.80 0.91 3.26
N GLY A 44 14.99 1.74 3.91
CA GLY A 44 15.36 3.08 4.37
C GLY A 44 15.18 4.18 3.33
N TYR A 45 14.92 3.86 2.05
CA TYR A 45 14.58 4.87 1.05
C TYR A 45 13.24 5.52 1.39
N VAL A 46 13.22 6.85 1.51
CA VAL A 46 12.02 7.62 1.82
C VAL A 46 11.35 8.05 0.53
N LEU A 47 10.09 7.66 0.36
CA LEU A 47 9.31 8.02 -0.80
C LEU A 47 9.08 9.54 -0.88
N PRO A 48 9.36 10.17 -2.02
CA PRO A 48 9.14 11.61 -2.17
C PRO A 48 7.65 11.93 -2.08
N HIS A 49 7.32 13.08 -1.47
CA HIS A 49 5.94 13.57 -1.32
C HIS A 49 4.99 12.61 -0.56
N TRP A 50 5.52 11.71 0.28
CA TRP A 50 4.73 10.72 1.02
C TRP A 50 3.58 11.31 1.84
N GLU A 51 3.83 12.37 2.60
CA GLU A 51 2.80 13.03 3.40
C GLU A 51 1.66 13.58 2.53
N GLN A 52 1.99 14.15 1.38
CA GLN A 52 1.00 14.64 0.41
C GLN A 52 0.20 13.48 -0.20
N ALA A 53 0.85 12.35 -0.52
CA ALA A 53 0.19 11.15 -1.01
C ALA A 53 -0.84 10.63 0.00
N LEU A 54 -0.46 10.52 1.28
CA LEU A 54 -1.37 10.10 2.35
C LEU A 54 -2.53 11.09 2.52
N ALA A 55 -2.27 12.39 2.55
CA ALA A 55 -3.31 13.42 2.67
C ALA A 55 -4.32 13.34 1.52
N ASN A 56 -3.83 13.15 0.28
CA ASN A 56 -4.66 12.98 -0.90
C ASN A 56 -5.54 11.73 -0.80
N VAL A 57 -4.95 10.58 -0.45
CA VAL A 57 -5.68 9.30 -0.33
C VAL A 57 -6.72 9.36 0.78
N LEU A 58 -6.38 9.89 1.96
CA LEU A 58 -7.32 10.01 3.07
C LEU A 58 -8.53 10.90 2.70
N ARG A 59 -8.29 12.03 2.02
CA ARG A 59 -9.35 12.91 1.53
C ARG A 59 -10.21 12.22 0.47
N ALA A 60 -9.62 11.49 -0.46
CA ALA A 60 -10.37 10.78 -1.50
C ALA A 60 -11.18 9.60 -0.94
N HIS A 61 -10.64 8.88 0.04
CA HIS A 61 -11.32 7.76 0.69
C HIS A 61 -12.60 8.17 1.43
N GLN A 62 -12.67 9.41 1.94
CA GLN A 62 -13.89 9.97 2.54
C GLN A 62 -15.07 10.06 1.57
N SER A 63 -14.83 10.03 0.25
CA SER A 63 -15.89 9.98 -0.76
C SER A 63 -16.55 8.60 -0.90
N PHE A 64 -16.01 7.55 -0.25
CA PHE A 64 -16.47 6.17 -0.34
C PHE A 64 -16.85 5.59 1.04
N PRO A 65 -17.80 6.19 1.77
CA PRO A 65 -18.07 5.83 3.17
C PRO A 65 -18.58 4.39 3.38
N ALA A 66 -19.14 3.75 2.34
CA ALA A 66 -19.57 2.36 2.38
C ALA A 66 -18.44 1.34 2.14
N HIS A 67 -17.23 1.79 1.79
CA HIS A 67 -16.09 0.92 1.51
C HIS A 67 -15.11 0.97 2.68
N GLY A 68 -15.01 -0.12 3.44
CA GLY A 68 -14.10 -0.20 4.59
C GLY A 68 -12.62 -0.28 4.22
N ILE A 69 -12.31 -0.87 3.06
CA ILE A 69 -10.95 -1.03 2.55
C ILE A 69 -10.97 -0.75 1.05
N LEU A 70 -10.05 0.10 0.59
CA LEU A 70 -9.81 0.40 -0.83
C LEU A 70 -8.30 0.37 -1.10
N GLY A 71 -7.90 -0.10 -2.29
CA GLY A 71 -6.53 0.08 -2.79
C GLY A 71 -6.42 1.40 -3.54
N TRP A 72 -5.36 2.17 -3.28
CA TRP A 72 -5.11 3.43 -3.97
C TRP A 72 -3.77 3.39 -4.67
N ASP A 73 -3.80 3.66 -5.97
CA ASP A 73 -2.59 3.79 -6.77
C ASP A 73 -2.25 5.26 -6.90
N VAL A 74 -1.04 5.62 -6.52
CA VAL A 74 -0.57 7.00 -6.43
C VAL A 74 0.72 7.14 -7.20
N PHE A 75 0.76 8.10 -8.13
CA PHE A 75 2.00 8.52 -8.75
C PHE A 75 2.73 9.50 -7.83
N LEU A 76 4.02 9.23 -7.60
CA LEU A 76 4.93 10.16 -6.96
C LEU A 76 5.79 10.80 -8.05
N THR A 77 5.57 12.08 -8.30
CA THR A 77 6.24 12.83 -9.38
C THR A 77 7.12 13.94 -8.80
N GLU A 78 7.93 14.58 -9.63
CA GLU A 78 8.73 15.74 -9.23
C GLU A 78 7.87 16.94 -8.77
N GLU A 79 6.62 17.03 -9.23
CA GLU A 79 5.69 18.12 -8.89
C GLU A 79 4.80 17.80 -7.67
N GLY A 80 4.84 16.55 -7.19
CA GLY A 80 4.01 16.08 -6.08
C GLY A 80 3.31 14.75 -6.35
N ALA A 81 2.49 14.35 -5.37
CA ALA A 81 1.73 13.11 -5.40
C ALA A 81 0.35 13.27 -6.07
N LEU A 82 0.02 12.36 -6.99
CA LEU A 82 -1.24 12.35 -7.76
C LEU A 82 -1.94 10.99 -7.63
N ILE A 83 -3.24 11.01 -7.34
CA ILE A 83 -4.06 9.79 -7.36
C ILE A 83 -4.30 9.38 -8.82
N ASN A 84 -4.00 8.13 -9.16
CA ASN A 84 -4.24 7.56 -10.48
C ASN A 84 -5.55 6.77 -10.52
N GLU A 85 -5.68 5.76 -9.65
CA GLU A 85 -6.86 4.89 -9.60
C GLU A 85 -7.19 4.43 -8.17
N VAL A 86 -8.40 3.90 -8.03
CA VAL A 86 -8.88 3.23 -6.83
C VAL A 86 -9.39 1.84 -7.18
N ASN A 87 -9.03 0.87 -6.35
CA ASN A 87 -9.38 -0.53 -6.48
C ASN A 87 -10.34 -0.91 -5.34
N GLU A 88 -11.59 -1.22 -5.67
CA GLU A 88 -12.59 -1.71 -4.70
C GLU A 88 -12.20 -3.05 -4.07
N ASN A 89 -11.38 -3.84 -4.78
CA ASN A 89 -10.80 -5.07 -4.29
C ASN A 89 -9.28 -5.05 -4.50
N PRO A 90 -8.49 -4.59 -3.51
CA PRO A 90 -7.02 -4.56 -3.60
C PRO A 90 -6.37 -5.95 -3.55
N GLY A 91 -7.16 -7.03 -3.51
CA GLY A 91 -6.67 -8.39 -3.43
C GLY A 91 -5.84 -8.64 -2.17
N HIS A 92 -4.74 -9.38 -2.32
CA HIS A 92 -3.89 -9.81 -1.20
C HIS A 92 -2.62 -8.96 -1.04
N VAL A 93 -2.51 -7.82 -1.73
CA VAL A 93 -1.28 -6.99 -1.75
C VAL A 93 -0.84 -6.61 -0.34
N TYR A 94 -1.77 -6.12 0.48
CA TYR A 94 -1.48 -5.76 1.87
C TYR A 94 -0.96 -6.97 2.67
N GLN A 95 -1.63 -8.12 2.57
CA GLN A 95 -1.26 -9.32 3.33
C GLN A 95 0.11 -9.85 2.92
N ALA A 96 0.38 -9.92 1.62
CA ALA A 96 1.62 -10.43 1.09
C ALA A 96 2.79 -9.45 1.28
N ALA A 97 2.58 -8.15 1.12
CA ALA A 97 3.64 -7.17 1.38
C ALA A 97 3.94 -7.11 2.89
N ALA A 98 2.93 -6.75 3.70
CA ALA A 98 3.10 -6.51 5.13
C ALA A 98 3.32 -7.79 5.95
N GLY A 99 2.95 -8.96 5.43
CA GLY A 99 2.90 -10.20 6.21
C GLY A 99 1.84 -10.14 7.31
N HIS A 100 0.78 -9.36 7.11
CA HIS A 100 -0.25 -9.10 8.10
C HIS A 100 -1.62 -9.49 7.53
N GLY A 101 -2.28 -10.47 8.14
CA GLY A 101 -3.60 -10.94 7.70
C GLY A 101 -4.69 -9.88 7.81
N LEU A 102 -5.83 -10.10 7.15
CA LEU A 102 -7.00 -9.20 7.23
C LEU A 102 -7.95 -9.52 8.40
N LEU A 103 -7.97 -10.76 8.89
CA LEU A 103 -8.85 -11.19 9.99
C LEU A 103 -8.22 -10.94 11.36
N THR A 104 -7.75 -9.71 11.59
CA THR A 104 -7.26 -9.27 12.90
C THR A 104 -8.36 -8.53 13.66
N PRO A 105 -8.29 -8.43 15.00
CA PRO A 105 -9.27 -7.65 15.77
C PRO A 105 -9.40 -6.21 15.29
N GLU A 106 -8.28 -5.57 14.91
CA GLU A 106 -8.25 -4.17 14.47
C GLU A 106 -8.98 -3.98 13.14
N LEU A 107 -8.68 -4.81 12.14
CA LEU A 107 -9.29 -4.73 10.82
C LEU A 107 -10.74 -5.23 10.81
N SER A 108 -11.06 -6.23 11.63
CA SER A 108 -12.44 -6.73 11.78
C SER A 108 -13.39 -5.65 12.28
N ALA A 109 -12.94 -4.81 13.21
CA ALA A 109 -13.73 -3.68 13.71
C ALA A 109 -13.96 -2.60 12.63
N ILE A 110 -13.00 -2.36 11.74
CA ILE A 110 -13.16 -1.43 10.61
C ILE A 110 -14.16 -1.98 9.61
N TYR A 111 -14.03 -3.26 9.25
CA TYR A 111 -14.94 -3.94 8.33
C TYR A 111 -16.38 -3.93 8.85
N ALA A 112 -16.59 -4.25 10.13
CA ALA A 112 -17.93 -4.25 10.74
C ALA A 112 -18.60 -2.87 10.64
N ARG A 113 -17.87 -1.79 10.95
CA ARG A 113 -18.42 -0.42 10.84
C ARG A 113 -18.81 -0.06 9.40
N ALA A 114 -18.00 -0.45 8.42
CA ALA A 114 -18.29 -0.20 7.02
C ALA A 114 -19.51 -1.00 6.54
N LEU A 115 -19.63 -2.26 6.97
CA LEU A 115 -20.76 -3.12 6.69
C LEU A 115 -22.06 -2.54 7.28
N ASP A 116 -22.03 -2.12 8.54
CA ASP A 116 -23.17 -1.49 9.22
C ASP A 116 -23.62 -0.23 8.47
N TYR A 117 -22.68 0.62 8.05
CA TYR A 117 -22.98 1.82 7.26
C TYR A 117 -23.64 1.45 5.93
N ALA A 118 -23.06 0.52 5.18
CA ALA A 118 -23.57 0.08 3.88
C ALA A 118 -24.98 -0.53 3.97
N GLN A 119 -25.33 -1.17 5.08
CA GLN A 119 -26.66 -1.73 5.31
C GLN A 119 -27.69 -0.71 5.81
N SER A 120 -27.25 0.47 6.26
CA SER A 120 -28.11 1.53 6.82
C SER A 120 -28.65 2.54 5.79
N THR A 121 -28.08 2.52 4.57
CA THR A 121 -28.46 3.33 3.39
C THR A 121 -29.20 2.50 2.37
#